data_AF-B5JQ23-F1
#
_entry.id   AF-B5JQ23-F1
#
_cell.length_a   1.000
_cell.length_b   1.000
_cell.length_c   1.000
_cell.angle_alpha   90.00
_cell.angle_beta   90.00
_cell.angle_gamma   90.00
#
_symmetry.space_group_name_H-M   'P 1'
#
loop_
_entity.id
_entity.type
_entity.pdbx_description
1 polymer ?
#
loop_
_entity_poly.entity_id
_entity_poly.type
_entity_poly.pdbx_seq_one_letter_code
_entity_poly.pdbx_strand_id
1 'polypeptide(L)'
;MQLATPSTDSLSKRLDTLINDIERSAKMAKMVSMNASVIAVRSRADSNEAFAFEAVASQIMDISQASLDRIDSLRSILQEMDSLTAIINKAGRQRMLSQRYMKLALTAQLNGDQSNSIAEDMLSLRQHFEQNLRELLNSPLNTPNIAAQLSLVQSNWTAFIQNVELNDLPKASQRNETVLVEMNKAVQLYESLVRKR
;
A
#
# COMPACT_ATOMS: atom_id res chain seq x y z
N MET A 1 -0.99 -5.21 -31.19
CA MET A 1 -0.73 -6.23 -30.15
C MET A 1 -0.41 -5.49 -28.86
N GLN A 2 -1.42 -5.18 -28.04
CA GLN A 2 -1.20 -4.53 -26.74
C GLN A 2 -0.65 -5.58 -25.77
N LEU A 3 0.62 -5.46 -25.40
CA LEU A 3 1.20 -6.22 -24.30
C LEU A 3 0.46 -5.80 -23.03
N ALA A 4 -0.41 -6.67 -22.53
CA ALA A 4 -1.05 -6.50 -21.23
C ALA A 4 0.06 -6.46 -20.17
N THR A 5 0.35 -5.26 -19.66
CA THR A 5 1.25 -5.10 -18.53
C THR A 5 0.68 -5.88 -17.35
N PRO A 6 1.44 -6.77 -16.70
CA PRO A 6 0.95 -7.53 -15.56
C PRO A 6 0.44 -6.57 -14.48
N SER A 7 -0.75 -6.84 -13.94
CA SER A 7 -1.25 -6.10 -12.77
C SER A 7 -0.25 -6.21 -11.62
N THR A 8 -0.18 -5.16 -10.80
CA THR A 8 0.70 -5.07 -9.62
C THR A 8 0.57 -6.30 -8.72
N ASP A 9 -0.66 -6.81 -8.54
CA ASP A 9 -0.95 -8.04 -7.80
C ASP A 9 -0.29 -9.30 -8.39
N SER A 10 -0.21 -9.41 -9.72
CA SER A 10 0.41 -10.57 -10.36
C SER A 10 1.93 -10.52 -10.28
N LEU A 11 2.51 -9.32 -10.29
CA LEU A 11 3.93 -9.08 -10.04
C LEU A 11 4.31 -9.42 -8.60
N SER A 12 3.51 -8.98 -7.62
CA SER A 12 3.74 -9.30 -6.20
C SER A 12 3.74 -10.80 -5.96
N LYS A 13 2.73 -11.53 -6.45
CA LYS A 13 2.66 -13.00 -6.31
C LYS A 13 3.84 -13.73 -6.94
N ARG A 14 4.33 -13.25 -8.09
CA ARG A 14 5.51 -13.81 -8.75
C ARG A 14 6.78 -13.55 -7.94
N LEU A 15 6.92 -12.35 -7.37
CA LEU A 15 8.04 -12.01 -6.48
C LEU A 15 8.01 -12.84 -5.20
N ASP A 16 6.84 -13.01 -4.58
CA ASP A 16 6.68 -13.86 -3.39
C ASP A 16 7.10 -15.31 -3.67
N THR A 17 6.72 -15.84 -4.83
CA THR A 17 7.11 -17.19 -5.26
C THR A 17 8.63 -17.30 -5.39
N LEU A 18 9.27 -16.34 -6.08
CA LEU A 18 10.73 -16.30 -6.23
C LEU A 18 11.45 -16.15 -4.89
N ILE A 19 10.95 -15.31 -3.99
CA ILE A 19 11.49 -15.14 -2.64
C ILE A 19 11.47 -16.48 -1.90
N ASN A 20 10.35 -17.19 -1.93
CA ASN A 20 10.22 -18.48 -1.23
C ASN A 20 11.13 -19.56 -1.82
N ASP A 21 11.32 -19.58 -3.15
CA ASP A 21 12.21 -20.54 -3.81
C ASP A 21 13.69 -20.28 -3.50
N ILE A 22 14.10 -19.00 -3.48
CA ILE A 22 15.46 -18.61 -3.09
C ILE A 22 15.69 -18.93 -1.62
N GLU A 23 14.71 -18.69 -0.74
CA GLU A 23 14.81 -19.01 0.68
C GLU A 23 15.01 -20.51 0.91
N ARG A 24 14.22 -21.35 0.23
CA ARG A 24 14.37 -22.81 0.28
C ARG A 24 15.74 -23.24 -0.21
N SER A 25 16.20 -22.68 -1.33
CA SER A 25 17.51 -23.01 -1.92
C SER A 25 18.66 -22.61 -1.00
N ALA A 26 18.61 -21.43 -0.40
CA ALA A 26 19.59 -20.95 0.57
C ALA A 26 19.62 -21.83 1.84
N LYS A 27 18.45 -22.22 2.37
CA LYS A 27 18.36 -23.14 3.52
C LYS A 27 18.95 -24.52 3.20
N MET A 28 18.67 -25.07 2.03
CA MET A 28 19.26 -26.34 1.57
C MET A 28 20.78 -26.23 1.41
N ALA A 29 21.27 -25.17 0.78
CA ALA A 29 22.70 -24.92 0.60
C ALA A 29 23.43 -24.81 1.96
N LYS A 30 22.82 -24.14 2.95
CA LYS A 30 23.32 -24.08 4.33
C LYS A 30 23.39 -25.46 4.98
N MET A 31 22.36 -26.29 4.82
CA MET A 31 22.35 -27.67 5.35
C MET A 31 23.42 -28.55 4.69
N VAL A 32 23.57 -28.46 3.36
CA VAL A 32 24.61 -29.18 2.62
C VAL A 32 25.99 -28.75 3.07
N SER A 33 26.21 -27.44 3.23
CA SER A 33 27.45 -26.89 3.79
C SER A 33 27.75 -27.41 5.21
N MET A 34 26.76 -27.40 6.11
CA MET A 34 26.95 -27.95 7.46
C MET A 34 27.32 -29.44 7.43
N ASN A 35 26.65 -30.24 6.61
CA ASN A 35 26.96 -31.66 6.46
C ASN A 35 28.38 -31.86 5.89
N ALA A 36 28.77 -31.03 4.92
CA ALA A 36 30.11 -31.01 4.35
C ALA A 36 31.19 -30.72 5.40
N SER A 37 31.00 -29.69 6.24
CA SER A 37 31.92 -29.37 7.34
C SER A 37 32.03 -30.51 8.35
N VAL A 38 30.91 -31.16 8.71
CA VAL A 38 30.91 -32.31 9.63
C VAL A 38 31.69 -33.49 9.06
N ILE A 39 31.58 -33.76 7.76
CA ILE A 39 32.31 -34.83 7.09
C ILE A 39 33.80 -34.53 7.07
N ALA A 40 34.21 -33.30 6.73
CA ALA A 40 35.61 -32.88 6.68
C ALA A 40 36.31 -33.01 8.04
N VAL A 41 35.63 -32.63 9.14
CA VAL A 41 36.13 -32.81 10.51
C VAL A 41 36.32 -34.29 10.86
N ARG A 42 35.44 -35.17 10.40
CA ARG A 42 35.46 -36.62 10.71
C ARG A 42 36.49 -37.40 9.88
N SER A 43 36.88 -36.94 8.71
CA SER A 43 37.78 -37.67 7.78
C SER A 43 39.27 -37.63 8.16
N ARG A 44 39.64 -37.18 9.36
CA ARG A 44 41.00 -36.74 9.77
C ARG A 44 41.46 -35.59 8.88
N ALA A 45 41.21 -34.38 9.36
CA ALA A 45 41.35 -33.08 8.68
C ALA A 45 42.77 -32.70 8.21
N ASP A 46 43.72 -33.62 8.09
CA ASP A 46 45.12 -33.31 7.73
C ASP A 46 45.41 -33.32 6.23
N SER A 47 44.40 -33.53 5.37
CA SER A 47 44.57 -33.46 3.91
C SER A 47 44.19 -32.08 3.36
N ASN A 48 44.96 -31.60 2.38
CA ASN A 48 44.66 -30.34 1.67
C ASN A 48 43.24 -30.32 1.06
N GLU A 49 42.68 -31.49 0.72
CA GLU A 49 41.32 -31.64 0.21
C GLU A 49 40.25 -31.36 1.28
N ALA A 50 40.44 -31.78 2.53
CA ALA A 50 39.50 -31.53 3.61
C ALA A 50 39.40 -30.02 3.93
N PHE A 51 40.54 -29.32 3.98
CA PHE A 51 40.58 -27.86 4.15
C PHE A 51 39.92 -27.11 2.98
N ALA A 52 40.15 -27.55 1.74
CA ALA A 52 39.50 -26.96 0.58
C ALA A 52 37.97 -27.14 0.63
N PHE A 53 37.50 -28.30 1.07
CA PHE A 53 36.07 -28.59 1.20
C PHE A 53 35.41 -27.77 2.31
N GLU A 54 36.08 -27.62 3.45
CA GLU A 54 35.61 -26.77 4.56
C GLU A 54 35.56 -25.29 4.16
N ALA A 55 36.55 -24.79 3.40
CA ALA A 55 36.55 -23.43 2.87
C ALA A 55 35.37 -23.18 1.92
N VAL A 56 35.09 -24.13 1.01
CA VAL A 56 33.93 -24.05 0.10
C VAL A 56 32.61 -24.13 0.87
N ALA A 57 32.51 -25.02 1.87
CA ALA A 57 31.34 -25.12 2.72
C ALA A 57 31.08 -23.78 3.45
N SER A 58 32.10 -23.17 4.04
CA SER A 58 31.99 -21.85 4.69
C SER A 58 31.50 -20.78 3.71
N GLN A 59 32.07 -20.70 2.51
CA GLN A 59 31.64 -19.73 1.49
C GLN A 59 30.17 -19.95 1.08
N ILE A 60 29.73 -21.20 0.92
CA ILE A 60 28.33 -21.53 0.63
C ILE A 60 27.42 -21.10 1.78
N MET A 61 27.85 -21.29 3.03
CA MET A 61 27.10 -20.87 4.21
C MET A 61 26.94 -19.35 4.26
N ASP A 62 28.01 -18.61 4.01
CA ASP A 62 28.02 -17.15 3.99
C ASP A 62 27.13 -16.58 2.88
N ILE A 63 27.24 -17.11 1.66
CA ILE A 63 26.39 -16.71 0.52
C ILE A 63 24.92 -17.03 0.81
N SER A 64 24.65 -18.19 1.41
CA SER A 64 23.29 -18.59 1.78
C SER A 64 22.71 -17.65 2.83
N GLN A 65 23.50 -17.28 3.84
CA GLN A 65 23.06 -16.35 4.88
C GLN A 65 22.81 -14.96 4.29
N ALA A 66 23.73 -14.43 3.49
CA ALA A 66 23.56 -13.14 2.82
C ALA A 66 22.34 -13.12 1.88
N SER A 67 21.98 -14.25 1.28
CA SER A 67 20.77 -14.38 0.45
C SER A 67 19.49 -14.29 1.29
N LEU A 68 19.47 -14.90 2.48
CA LEU A 68 18.35 -14.81 3.41
C LEU A 68 18.14 -13.37 3.92
N ASP A 69 19.22 -12.68 4.29
CA ASP A 69 19.14 -11.29 4.78
C ASP A 69 18.60 -10.33 3.68
N ARG A 70 18.98 -10.58 2.41
CA ARG A 70 18.45 -9.86 1.25
C ARG A 70 16.97 -10.17 1.00
N ILE A 71 16.55 -11.41 1.18
CA ILE A 71 15.13 -11.79 1.11
C ILE A 71 14.30 -11.04 2.14
N ASP A 72 14.76 -10.94 3.38
CA ASP A 72 14.03 -10.22 4.42
C ASP A 72 13.96 -8.72 4.12
N SER A 73 15.03 -8.14 3.56
CA SER A 73 15.02 -6.76 3.05
C SER A 73 13.98 -6.58 1.92
N LEU A 74 13.90 -7.51 0.97
CA LEU A 74 12.91 -7.48 -0.11
C LEU A 74 11.47 -7.60 0.42
N ARG A 75 11.23 -8.45 1.42
CA ARG A 75 9.92 -8.58 2.08
C ARG A 75 9.48 -7.27 2.73
N SER A 76 10.39 -6.59 3.42
CA SER A 76 10.10 -5.27 4.00
C SER A 76 9.67 -4.27 2.92
N ILE A 77 10.41 -4.22 1.80
CA ILE A 77 10.09 -3.34 0.67
C ILE A 77 8.71 -3.66 0.10
N LEU A 78 8.39 -4.93 -0.11
CA LEU A 78 7.07 -5.35 -0.63
C LEU A 78 5.94 -4.94 0.31
N GLN A 79 6.08 -5.18 1.62
CA GLN A 79 5.09 -4.75 2.61
C GLN A 79 4.89 -3.23 2.62
N GLU A 80 5.97 -2.46 2.52
CA GLU A 80 5.90 -1.01 2.42
C GLU A 80 5.16 -0.57 1.14
N MET A 81 5.44 -1.21 0.00
CA MET A 81 4.76 -0.94 -1.27
C MET A 81 3.26 -1.26 -1.21
N ASP A 82 2.86 -2.35 -0.57
CA ASP A 82 1.45 -2.70 -0.38
C ASP A 82 0.74 -1.67 0.49
N SER A 83 1.38 -1.23 1.58
CA SER A 83 0.84 -0.20 2.46
C SER A 83 0.63 1.14 1.73
N LEU A 84 1.58 1.54 0.88
CA LEU A 84 1.49 2.72 0.03
C LEU A 84 0.40 2.59 -1.04
N THR A 85 0.28 1.42 -1.66
CA THR A 85 -0.77 1.17 -2.66
C THR A 85 -2.16 1.23 -2.02
N ALA A 86 -2.31 0.63 -0.82
CA ALA A 86 -3.55 0.67 -0.07
C ALA A 86 -3.95 2.11 0.31
N ILE A 87 -2.99 2.95 0.72
CA ILE A 87 -3.29 4.33 1.10
C ILE A 87 -3.65 5.21 -0.10
N ILE A 88 -2.96 5.05 -1.23
CA ILE A 88 -3.28 5.73 -2.49
C ILE A 88 -4.70 5.39 -2.92
N ASN A 89 -5.06 4.09 -2.88
CA ASN A 89 -6.42 3.65 -3.22
C ASN A 89 -7.47 4.22 -2.26
N LYS A 90 -7.16 4.30 -0.96
CA LYS A 90 -8.05 4.90 0.04
C LYS A 90 -8.29 6.39 -0.22
N ALA A 91 -7.23 7.15 -0.46
CA ALA A 91 -7.33 8.57 -0.86
C ALA A 91 -8.10 8.72 -2.18
N GLY A 92 -7.83 7.85 -3.16
CA GLY A 92 -8.52 7.83 -4.44
C GLY A 92 -10.04 7.64 -4.32
N ARG A 93 -10.48 6.74 -3.44
CA ARG A 93 -11.90 6.47 -3.17
C ARG A 93 -12.66 7.67 -2.60
N GLN A 94 -11.99 8.56 -1.87
CA GLN A 94 -12.64 9.74 -1.28
C GLN A 94 -13.27 10.65 -2.36
N ARG A 95 -12.61 10.79 -3.51
CA ARG A 95 -13.13 11.54 -4.66
C ARG A 95 -14.46 10.99 -5.15
N MET A 96 -14.55 9.67 -5.26
CA MET A 96 -15.76 8.99 -5.71
C MET A 96 -16.88 9.14 -4.67
N LEU A 97 -16.57 8.99 -3.38
CA LEU A 97 -17.54 9.12 -2.30
C LEU A 97 -18.12 10.55 -2.24
N SER A 98 -17.28 11.59 -2.32
CA SER A 98 -17.76 12.98 -2.24
C SER A 98 -18.65 13.35 -3.42
N GLN A 99 -18.26 12.95 -4.64
CA GLN A 99 -19.02 13.22 -5.86
C GLN A 99 -20.35 12.45 -5.88
N ARG A 100 -20.35 11.19 -5.44
CA ARG A 100 -21.57 10.39 -5.31
C ARG A 100 -22.53 10.98 -4.27
N TYR A 101 -22.02 11.47 -3.15
CA TYR A 101 -22.83 12.15 -2.14
C TYR A 101 -23.51 13.41 -2.72
N MET A 102 -22.76 14.26 -3.42
CA MET A 102 -23.32 15.46 -4.07
C MET A 102 -24.40 15.10 -5.10
N LYS A 103 -24.17 14.05 -5.90
CA LYS A 103 -25.15 13.57 -6.88
C LYS A 103 -26.46 13.16 -6.20
N LEU A 104 -26.40 12.40 -5.11
CA LEU A 104 -27.60 12.01 -4.36
C LEU A 104 -28.32 13.20 -3.75
N ALA A 105 -27.59 14.19 -3.21
CA ALA A 105 -28.17 15.43 -2.69
C ALA A 105 -28.96 16.20 -3.78
N LEU A 106 -28.40 16.31 -4.98
CA LEU A 106 -29.10 16.92 -6.13
C LEU A 106 -30.34 16.11 -6.54
N THR A 107 -30.23 14.78 -6.58
CA THR A 107 -31.36 13.91 -6.94
C THR A 107 -32.51 14.01 -5.95
N ALA A 108 -32.22 14.03 -4.63
CA ALA A 108 -33.23 14.21 -3.59
C ALA A 108 -34.00 15.53 -3.79
N GLN A 109 -33.28 16.62 -4.06
CA GLN A 109 -33.88 17.94 -4.30
C GLN A 109 -34.73 17.98 -5.57
N LEU A 110 -34.26 17.39 -6.67
CA LEU A 110 -34.97 17.39 -7.96
C LEU A 110 -36.26 16.58 -7.91
N ASN A 111 -36.24 15.44 -7.24
CA ASN A 111 -37.39 14.54 -7.18
C ASN A 111 -38.39 14.95 -6.08
N GLY A 112 -38.05 15.93 -5.23
CA GLY A 112 -38.77 16.18 -3.98
C GLY A 112 -38.81 14.94 -3.07
N ASP A 113 -37.90 14.00 -3.31
CA ASP A 113 -37.93 12.66 -2.75
C ASP A 113 -37.15 12.65 -1.44
N GLN A 114 -37.89 12.55 -0.34
CA GLN A 114 -37.34 12.29 0.99
C GLN A 114 -37.40 10.79 1.33
N SER A 115 -37.38 9.90 0.33
CA SER A 115 -37.35 8.47 0.59
C SER A 115 -36.22 8.12 1.56
N ASN A 116 -36.55 7.31 2.56
CA ASN A 116 -35.59 6.86 3.57
C ASN A 116 -34.35 6.22 2.93
N SER A 117 -34.50 5.60 1.76
CA SER A 117 -33.40 4.97 1.02
C SER A 117 -32.31 5.95 0.56
N ILE A 118 -32.67 7.13 0.03
CA ILE A 118 -31.65 8.12 -0.39
C ILE A 118 -30.92 8.68 0.83
N ALA A 119 -31.66 8.95 1.91
CA ALA A 119 -31.09 9.44 3.16
C ALA A 119 -30.11 8.42 3.78
N GLU A 120 -30.47 7.14 3.80
CA GLU A 120 -29.61 6.04 4.27
C GLU A 120 -28.34 5.91 3.42
N ASP A 121 -28.46 5.96 2.10
CA ASP A 121 -27.31 5.92 1.18
C ASP A 121 -26.36 7.10 1.41
N MET A 122 -26.90 8.32 1.55
CA MET A 122 -26.10 9.50 1.85
C MET A 122 -25.38 9.38 3.19
N LEU A 123 -26.08 8.93 4.24
CA LEU A 123 -25.48 8.70 5.55
C LEU A 123 -24.32 7.70 5.47
N SER A 124 -24.52 6.58 4.78
CA SER A 124 -23.49 5.56 4.55
C SER A 124 -22.26 6.13 3.83
N LEU A 125 -22.48 6.89 2.75
CA LEU A 125 -21.38 7.54 2.00
C LEU A 125 -20.60 8.53 2.88
N ARG A 126 -21.29 9.33 3.70
CA ARG A 126 -20.65 10.25 4.64
C ARG A 126 -19.80 9.50 5.67
N GLN A 127 -20.34 8.46 6.29
CA GLN A 127 -19.62 7.65 7.27
C GLN A 127 -18.37 7.01 6.66
N HIS A 128 -18.49 6.44 5.45
CA HIS A 128 -17.35 5.87 4.74
C HIS A 128 -16.30 6.92 4.36
N PHE A 129 -16.71 8.12 3.96
CA PHE A 129 -15.77 9.21 3.70
C PHE A 129 -15.03 9.59 5.00
N GLU A 130 -15.75 9.91 6.06
CA GLU A 130 -15.18 10.38 7.33
C GLU A 130 -14.28 9.33 7.99
N GLN A 131 -14.66 8.06 7.96
CA GLN A 131 -13.84 6.96 8.46
C GLN A 131 -12.52 6.88 7.68
N ASN A 132 -12.59 6.83 6.35
CA ASN A 132 -11.39 6.73 5.52
C ASN A 132 -10.50 7.98 5.68
N LEU A 133 -11.08 9.17 5.76
CA LEU A 133 -10.32 10.41 5.98
C LEU A 133 -9.61 10.39 7.34
N ARG A 134 -10.25 9.87 8.40
CA ARG A 134 -9.63 9.70 9.72
C ARG A 134 -8.44 8.74 9.64
N GLU A 135 -8.58 7.63 8.94
CA GLU A 135 -7.48 6.68 8.72
C GLU A 135 -6.33 7.31 7.91
N LEU A 136 -6.65 8.10 6.88
CA LEU A 136 -5.66 8.86 6.11
C LEU A 136 -4.92 9.88 6.98
N LEU A 137 -5.63 10.63 7.83
CA LEU A 137 -5.03 11.61 8.73
C LEU A 137 -4.08 10.99 9.77
N ASN A 138 -4.39 9.77 10.24
CA ASN A 138 -3.60 9.06 11.24
C ASN A 138 -2.53 8.13 10.65
N SER A 139 -2.33 8.15 9.33
CA SER A 139 -1.36 7.27 8.69
C SER A 139 0.08 7.59 9.09
N PRO A 140 0.91 6.57 9.40
CA PRO A 140 2.34 6.77 9.64
C PRO A 140 3.12 7.17 8.37
N LEU A 141 2.51 7.03 7.19
CA LEU A 141 3.12 7.43 5.91
C LEU A 141 2.99 8.94 5.62
N ASN A 142 2.34 9.69 6.50
CA ASN A 142 2.12 11.12 6.32
C ASN A 142 3.42 11.92 6.50
N THR A 143 3.77 12.67 5.47
CA THR A 143 4.72 13.78 5.57
C THR A 143 4.00 15.05 6.03
N PRO A 144 4.71 16.10 6.51
CA PRO A 144 4.07 17.38 6.87
C PRO A 144 3.19 17.96 5.76
N ASN A 145 3.62 17.83 4.49
CA ASN A 145 2.86 18.30 3.34
C ASN A 145 1.58 17.49 3.11
N ILE A 146 1.63 16.16 3.27
CA ILE A 146 0.45 15.30 3.16
C ILE A 146 -0.54 15.60 4.29
N ALA A 147 -0.04 15.75 5.52
CA ALA A 147 -0.88 16.09 6.68
C ALA A 147 -1.62 17.42 6.47
N ALA A 148 -0.89 18.47 6.05
CA ALA A 148 -1.49 19.77 5.74
C ALA A 148 -2.54 19.67 4.62
N GLN A 149 -2.25 18.91 3.56
CA GLN A 149 -3.17 18.69 2.46
C GLN A 149 -4.46 17.97 2.91
N LEU A 150 -4.35 16.96 3.77
CA LEU A 150 -5.50 16.25 4.34
C LEU A 150 -6.33 17.13 5.30
N SER A 151 -5.70 18.04 6.04
CA SER A 151 -6.42 19.04 6.85
C SER A 151 -7.24 20.01 5.99
N LEU A 152 -6.72 20.40 4.82
CA LEU A 152 -7.48 21.20 3.84
C LEU A 152 -8.68 20.42 3.30
N VAL A 153 -8.51 19.13 2.98
CA VAL A 153 -9.61 18.25 2.58
C VAL A 153 -10.67 18.19 3.69
N GLN A 154 -10.27 17.97 4.95
CA GLN A 154 -11.20 17.86 6.07
C GLN A 154 -12.04 19.12 6.27
N SER A 155 -11.40 20.29 6.15
CA SER A 155 -12.06 21.59 6.27
C SER A 155 -13.09 21.78 5.15
N ASN A 156 -12.71 21.46 3.91
CA ASN A 156 -13.61 21.57 2.76
C ASN A 156 -14.74 20.53 2.79
N TRP A 157 -14.48 19.32 3.28
CA TRP A 157 -15.52 18.31 3.50
C TRP A 157 -16.57 18.78 4.50
N THR A 158 -16.13 19.34 5.63
CA THR A 158 -17.02 19.87 6.67
C THR A 158 -17.90 20.99 6.11
N ALA A 159 -17.29 21.95 5.39
CA ALA A 159 -18.03 23.02 4.74
C ALA A 159 -18.98 22.49 3.66
N PHE A 160 -18.57 21.49 2.88
CA PHE A 160 -19.42 20.84 1.89
C PHE A 160 -20.68 20.25 2.53
N ILE A 161 -20.53 19.41 3.55
CA ILE A 161 -21.64 18.79 4.26
C ILE A 161 -22.56 19.84 4.89
N GLN A 162 -22.00 20.87 5.53
CA GLN A 162 -22.79 21.96 6.09
C GLN A 162 -23.66 22.66 5.04
N ASN A 163 -23.14 22.92 3.83
CA ASN A 163 -23.92 23.55 2.76
C ASN A 163 -25.03 22.61 2.25
N VAL A 164 -24.81 21.29 2.22
CA VAL A 164 -25.87 20.32 1.90
C VAL A 164 -26.97 20.33 2.97
N GLU A 165 -26.60 20.31 4.25
CA GLU A 165 -27.55 20.34 5.37
C GLU A 165 -28.36 21.65 5.43
N LEU A 166 -27.77 22.77 5.01
CA LEU A 166 -28.45 24.06 4.86
C LEU A 166 -29.27 24.18 3.56
N ASN A 167 -29.28 23.14 2.73
CA ASN A 167 -29.87 23.10 1.40
C ASN A 167 -29.34 24.19 0.43
N ASP A 168 -28.13 24.69 0.64
CA ASP A 168 -27.41 25.59 -0.28
C ASP A 168 -26.61 24.75 -1.30
N LEU A 169 -27.34 24.05 -2.17
CA LEU A 169 -26.76 23.13 -3.15
C LEU A 169 -25.76 23.79 -4.13
N PRO A 170 -25.94 25.05 -4.57
CA PRO A 170 -24.92 25.75 -5.36
C PRO A 170 -23.58 25.88 -4.62
N LYS A 171 -23.58 26.31 -3.36
CA LYS A 171 -22.34 26.36 -2.57
C LYS A 171 -21.80 24.98 -2.24
N ALA A 172 -22.68 24.02 -1.96
CA ALA A 172 -22.28 22.63 -1.72
C ALA A 172 -21.54 22.05 -2.94
N SER A 173 -22.05 22.28 -4.15
CA SER A 173 -21.39 21.83 -5.38
C SER A 173 -20.00 22.47 -5.56
N GLN A 174 -19.86 23.78 -5.33
CA GLN A 174 -18.54 24.45 -5.39
C GLN A 174 -17.54 23.86 -4.36
N ARG A 175 -18.02 23.57 -3.14
CA ARG A 175 -17.18 22.93 -2.12
C ARG A 175 -16.85 21.48 -2.48
N ASN A 176 -17.77 20.76 -3.09
CA ASN A 176 -17.55 19.39 -3.57
C ASN A 176 -16.44 19.33 -4.64
N GLU A 177 -16.41 20.28 -5.56
CA GLU A 177 -15.32 20.44 -6.54
C GLU A 177 -13.99 20.74 -5.84
N THR A 178 -14.02 21.59 -4.82
CA THR A 178 -12.81 21.86 -4.02
C THR A 178 -12.31 20.59 -3.32
N VAL A 179 -13.20 19.79 -2.72
CA VAL A 179 -12.85 18.49 -2.12
C VAL A 179 -12.22 17.56 -3.16
N LEU A 180 -12.77 17.50 -4.38
CA LEU A 180 -12.22 16.69 -5.47
C LEU A 180 -10.78 17.12 -5.82
N VAL A 181 -10.56 18.42 -6.00
CA VAL A 181 -9.24 18.98 -6.34
C VAL A 181 -8.23 18.75 -5.23
N GLU A 182 -8.59 19.05 -3.98
CA GLU A 182 -7.68 18.88 -2.84
C GLU A 182 -7.37 17.40 -2.56
N MET A 183 -8.33 16.50 -2.81
CA MET A 183 -8.08 15.06 -2.72
C MET A 183 -7.21 14.53 -3.86
N ASN A 184 -7.35 15.07 -5.09
CA ASN A 184 -6.44 14.76 -6.19
C ASN A 184 -4.99 15.10 -5.84
N LYS A 185 -4.76 16.26 -5.22
CA LYS A 185 -3.43 16.64 -4.74
C LYS A 185 -2.91 15.68 -3.68
N ALA A 186 -3.75 15.26 -2.72
CA ALA A 186 -3.36 14.28 -1.71
C ALA A 186 -2.92 12.94 -2.35
N VAL A 187 -3.65 12.44 -3.34
CA VAL A 187 -3.27 11.24 -4.12
C VAL A 187 -1.91 11.42 -4.79
N GLN A 188 -1.69 12.55 -5.48
CA GLN A 188 -0.42 12.84 -6.15
C GLN A 188 0.76 12.93 -5.17
N LEU A 189 0.54 13.49 -3.98
CA LEU A 189 1.56 13.52 -2.93
C LEU A 189 1.95 12.10 -2.48
N TYR A 190 0.97 11.23 -2.25
CA TYR A 190 1.25 9.82 -1.94
C TYR A 190 1.95 9.08 -3.09
N GLU A 191 1.52 9.27 -4.34
CA GLU A 191 2.18 8.70 -5.52
C GLU A 191 3.63 9.18 -5.66
N SER A 192 3.92 10.43 -5.26
CA SER A 192 5.28 10.98 -5.30
C SER A 192 6.22 10.31 -4.29
N LEU A 193 5.70 9.76 -3.19
CA LEU A 193 6.49 8.97 -2.24
C LEU A 193 7.00 7.69 -2.88
N VAL A 194 6.22 7.11 -3.81
CA VAL A 194 6.62 5.92 -4.57
C VAL A 194 7.73 6.24 -5.57
N ARG A 195 7.66 7.39 -6.26
CA ARG A 195 8.63 7.77 -7.30
C ARG A 195 9.98 8.25 -6.78
N LYS A 196 10.06 8.72 -5.53
CA LYS A 196 11.30 9.24 -4.92
C LYS A 196 12.17 8.16 -4.27
N ARG A 197 11.69 6.91 -4.24
CA ARG A 197 12.42 5.75 -3.74
C ARG A 197 13.00 4.98 -4.92
#